data_AF-A0A2H0Y9E4-F1
#
_entry.id   AF-A0A2H0Y9E4-F1
#
_cell.length_a   1.000
_cell.length_b   1.000
_cell.length_c   1.000
_cell.angle_alpha   90.00
_cell.angle_beta   90.00
_cell.angle_gamma   90.00
#
_symmetry.space_group_name_H-M   'P 1'
#
loop_
_entity.id
_entity.type
_entity.pdbx_description
1 polymer ?
#
loop_
_entity_poly.entity_id
_entity_poly.type
_entity_poly.pdbx_seq_one_letter_code
_entity_poly.pdbx_strand_id
1 'polypeptide(L)'
;TIKQALKISKEEIIDKLGGLPPIKIHCSVLAIDALREAIYDFLRKNKRTIPGDLEERHRILEAERKQIEVKYGDWIKKEEEFHSQDD
;
A
#
# COMPACT_ATOMS: atom_id res chain seq x y z
N THR A 1 -0.88 -2.35 -19.70
CA THR A 1 -1.57 -3.62 -19.37
C THR A 1 -1.30 -4.00 -17.91
N ILE A 2 -2.09 -4.90 -17.29
CA ILE A 2 -1.88 -5.32 -15.88
C ILE A 2 -0.47 -5.90 -15.68
N LYS A 3 0.02 -6.72 -16.62
CA LYS A 3 1.37 -7.31 -16.58
C LYS A 3 2.48 -6.25 -16.58
N GLN A 4 2.26 -5.10 -17.23
CA GLN A 4 3.23 -3.99 -17.21
C GLN A 4 3.14 -3.23 -15.87
N ALA A 5 1.93 -3.00 -15.37
CA ALA A 5 1.74 -2.29 -14.11
C ALA A 5 2.41 -3.01 -12.92
N LEU A 6 2.38 -4.36 -12.89
CA LEU A 6 3.06 -5.14 -11.85
C LEU A 6 4.59 -5.06 -11.90
N LYS A 7 5.17 -4.68 -13.04
CA LYS A 7 6.62 -4.52 -13.19
C LYS A 7 7.15 -3.16 -12.72
N ILE A 8 6.27 -2.20 -12.47
CA ILE A 8 6.66 -0.86 -12.04
C ILE A 8 7.38 -0.98 -10.69
N SER A 9 8.61 -0.49 -10.63
CA SER A 9 9.43 -0.43 -9.42
C SER A 9 9.54 1.00 -8.89
N LYS A 10 9.99 1.14 -7.63
CA LYS A 10 10.18 2.47 -7.02
C LYS A 10 11.30 3.22 -7.73
N GLU A 11 12.33 2.51 -8.17
CA GLU A 11 13.45 3.04 -8.95
C GLU A 11 12.94 3.61 -10.28
N GLU A 12 12.06 2.89 -10.98
CA GLU A 12 11.48 3.40 -12.23
C GLU A 12 10.67 4.68 -11.99
N ILE A 13 9.91 4.77 -10.89
CA ILE A 13 9.20 6.00 -10.51
C ILE A 13 10.17 7.14 -10.19
N ILE A 14 11.21 6.88 -9.41
CA ILE A 14 12.24 7.87 -9.04
C ILE A 14 12.95 8.39 -10.28
N ASP A 15 13.38 7.49 -11.17
CA ASP A 15 14.10 7.82 -12.39
C ASP A 15 13.22 8.66 -13.34
N LYS A 16 11.94 8.31 -13.47
CA LYS A 16 10.97 9.08 -14.27
C LYS A 16 10.70 10.46 -13.73
N LEU A 17 10.85 10.66 -12.42
CA LEU A 17 10.71 11.96 -11.76
C LEU A 17 12.01 12.78 -11.77
N GLY A 18 13.11 12.25 -12.34
CA GLY A 18 14.41 12.93 -12.37
C GLY A 18 15.20 12.82 -11.05
N GLY A 19 14.87 11.83 -10.23
CA GLY A 19 15.42 11.66 -8.88
C GLY A 19 14.48 12.18 -7.79
N LEU A 20 14.64 11.66 -6.57
CA LEU A 20 13.92 12.12 -5.40
C LEU A 20 14.89 12.24 -4.21
N PRO A 21 14.74 13.27 -3.36
CA PRO A 21 15.42 13.30 -2.07
C PRO A 21 15.10 12.04 -1.25
N PRO A 22 16.05 11.47 -0.49
CA PRO A 22 15.84 10.21 0.24
C PRO A 22 14.58 10.19 1.10
N ILE A 23 14.26 11.31 1.76
CA ILE A 23 13.08 11.45 2.62
C ILE A 23 11.76 11.32 1.86
N LYS A 24 11.71 11.56 0.54
CA LYS A 24 10.48 11.48 -0.29
C LYS A 24 10.31 10.14 -1.00
N ILE A 25 11.27 9.22 -0.87
CA ILE A 25 11.19 7.87 -1.48
C ILE A 25 10.04 7.04 -0.88
N HIS A 26 9.69 7.25 0.39
CA HIS A 26 8.57 6.55 1.02
C HIS A 26 7.25 6.81 0.27
N CYS A 27 7.06 7.99 -0.30
CA CYS A 27 5.87 8.31 -1.10
C CYS A 27 5.78 7.41 -2.34
N SER A 28 6.91 7.14 -3.01
CA SER A 28 6.97 6.23 -4.16
C SER A 28 6.70 4.78 -3.76
N VAL A 29 7.18 4.36 -2.58
CA VAL A 29 6.88 3.01 -2.05
C VAL A 29 5.39 2.87 -1.75
N LEU A 30 4.80 3.83 -1.04
CA LEU A 30 3.36 3.86 -0.74
C LEU A 30 2.51 3.84 -2.01
N ALA A 31 2.90 4.62 -3.03
CA ALA A 31 2.18 4.64 -4.30
C ALA A 31 2.19 3.28 -5.01
N ILE A 32 3.31 2.55 -4.95
CA ILE A 32 3.43 1.22 -5.55
C ILE A 32 2.59 0.20 -4.79
N ASP A 33 2.61 0.23 -3.46
CA ASP A 33 1.80 -0.67 -2.66
C ASP A 33 0.32 -0.42 -2.91
N ALA A 34 -0.12 0.84 -2.96
CA ALA A 34 -1.50 1.18 -3.31
C ALA A 34 -1.89 0.69 -4.72
N LEU A 35 -1.01 0.85 -5.72
CA LEU A 35 -1.26 0.34 -7.07
C LEU A 35 -1.39 -1.18 -7.11
N ARG A 36 -0.52 -1.90 -6.40
CA ARG A 36 -0.53 -3.36 -6.32
C ARG A 36 -1.79 -3.86 -5.64
N GLU A 37 -2.19 -3.26 -4.52
CA GLU A 37 -3.42 -3.59 -3.81
C GLU A 37 -4.67 -3.36 -4.68
N ALA A 38 -4.71 -2.26 -5.45
CA ALA A 38 -5.80 -2.01 -6.40
C ALA A 38 -5.88 -3.08 -7.51
N ILE A 39 -4.73 -3.53 -8.02
CA ILE A 39 -4.67 -4.62 -9.01
C ILE A 39 -5.12 -5.94 -8.38
N TYR A 40 -4.67 -6.24 -7.16
CA TYR A 40 -5.07 -7.43 -6.42
C TYR A 40 -6.59 -7.48 -6.23
N ASP A 41 -7.19 -6.39 -5.73
CA ASP A 41 -8.63 -6.28 -5.54
C ASP A 41 -9.40 -6.47 -6.86
N PHE A 42 -8.92 -5.84 -7.95
CA PHE A 42 -9.50 -6.05 -9.27
C PHE A 42 -9.46 -7.52 -9.72
N LEU A 43 -8.30 -8.20 -9.60
CA LEU A 43 -8.17 -9.60 -10.00
C LEU A 43 -9.06 -10.51 -9.16
N ARG A 44 -9.10 -10.28 -7.83
CA ARG A 44 -9.94 -11.02 -6.89
C ARG A 44 -11.43 -10.86 -7.19
N LYS A 45 -11.92 -9.62 -7.37
CA LYS A 45 -13.33 -9.34 -7.70
C LYS A 45 -13.77 -9.97 -9.01
N ASN A 46 -12.86 -10.05 -9.99
CA ASN A 46 -13.12 -10.63 -11.30
C ASN A 46 -12.80 -12.14 -11.38
N LYS A 47 -12.50 -12.80 -10.25
CA LYS A 47 -12.14 -14.24 -10.19
C LYS A 47 -11.03 -14.63 -11.17
N ARG A 48 -10.05 -13.74 -11.36
CA ARG A 48 -8.89 -13.98 -12.24
C ARG A 48 -7.72 -14.54 -11.44
N THR A 49 -6.78 -15.17 -12.13
CA THR A 49 -5.55 -15.68 -11.51
C THR A 49 -4.73 -14.52 -10.93
N ILE A 50 -4.40 -14.63 -9.65
CA ILE A 50 -3.55 -13.70 -8.92
C ILE A 50 -2.10 -14.21 -9.02
N PRO A 51 -1.14 -13.40 -9.49
CA PRO A 51 0.27 -13.76 -9.47
C PRO A 51 0.77 -14.02 -8.04
N GLY A 52 1.63 -15.02 -7.84
CA GLY A 52 2.07 -15.43 -6.50
C GLY A 52 2.88 -14.37 -5.75
N ASP A 53 3.63 -13.54 -6.48
CA ASP A 53 4.37 -12.39 -5.94
C ASP A 53 3.42 -11.28 -5.44
N LEU A 54 2.33 -11.03 -6.16
CA LEU A 54 1.31 -10.08 -5.77
C LEU A 54 0.53 -10.57 -4.53
N GLU A 55 0.16 -11.84 -4.53
CA GLU A 55 -0.49 -12.51 -3.40
C GLU A 55 0.37 -12.44 -2.13
N GLU A 56 1.67 -12.72 -2.26
CA GLU A 56 2.60 -12.65 -1.12
C GLU A 56 2.74 -11.21 -0.61
N ARG A 57 2.86 -10.22 -1.50
CA ARG A 57 2.93 -8.82 -1.09
C ARG A 57 1.67 -8.39 -0.33
N HIS A 58 0.48 -8.79 -0.81
CA HIS A 58 -0.78 -8.52 -0.13
C HIS A 58 -0.79 -9.11 1.29
N ARG A 59 -0.38 -10.38 1.46
CA ARG A 59 -0.29 -11.02 2.78
C ARG A 59 0.63 -10.29 3.76
N ILE A 60 1.79 -9.82 3.28
CA ILE A 60 2.73 -9.06 4.10
C ILE A 60 2.10 -7.74 4.54
N LEU A 61 1.51 -6.98 3.61
CA LEU A 61 0.85 -5.71 3.92
C LEU A 61 -0.29 -5.86 4.93
N GLU A 62 -1.11 -6.91 4.81
CA GLU A 62 -2.16 -7.22 5.77
C GLU A 62 -1.61 -7.56 7.17
N ALA A 63 -0.51 -8.32 7.23
CA ALA A 63 0.16 -8.62 8.49
C ALA A 63 0.75 -7.35 9.14
N GLU A 64 1.37 -6.48 8.36
CA GLU A 64 1.90 -5.18 8.81
C GLU A 64 0.77 -4.28 9.34
N ARG A 65 -0.35 -4.17 8.60
CA ARG A 65 -1.54 -3.42 9.04
C ARG A 65 -2.07 -3.93 10.38
N LYS A 66 -2.23 -5.25 10.51
CA LYS A 66 -2.69 -5.86 11.77
C LYS A 66 -1.74 -5.59 12.93
N GLN A 67 -0.43 -5.60 12.69
CA GLN A 67 0.54 -5.25 13.73
C GLN A 67 0.44 -3.78 14.15
N ILE A 68 0.23 -2.87 13.20
CA ILE A 68 0.02 -1.44 13.47
C ILE A 68 -1.26 -1.24 14.30
N GLU A 69 -2.36 -1.88 13.91
CA GLU A 69 -3.63 -1.84 14.65
C GLU A 69 -3.48 -2.34 16.08
N VAL A 70 -2.74 -3.44 16.30
CA VAL A 70 -2.48 -3.95 17.66
C VAL A 70 -1.61 -2.99 18.45
N LYS A 71 -0.53 -2.47 17.84
CA LYS A 71 0.45 -1.64 18.54
C LYS A 71 -0.07 -0.25 18.87
N TYR A 72 -0.91 0.31 18.00
CA TYR A 72 -1.40 1.68 18.10
C TYR A 72 -2.92 1.77 18.31
N GLY A 73 -3.62 0.66 18.50
CA GLY A 73 -5.09 0.62 18.61
C GLY A 73 -5.64 1.53 19.70
N ASP A 74 -4.98 1.61 20.85
CA ASP A 74 -5.38 2.52 21.93
C ASP A 74 -5.16 4.01 21.58
N TRP A 75 -4.17 4.31 20.75
CA TRP A 75 -3.93 5.66 20.24
C TRP A 75 -4.94 6.05 19.17
N ILE A 76 -5.27 5.12 18.27
CA ILE A 76 -6.29 5.31 17.22
C ILE A 76 -7.65 5.59 17.85
N LYS A 77 -8.06 4.81 18.86
CA LYS A 77 -9.33 5.06 19.58
C LYS A 77 -9.38 6.44 20.22
N LYS A 78 -8.30 6.87 20.86
CA LYS A 78 -8.22 8.21 21.47
C LYS A 78 -8.28 9.33 20.43
N GLU A 79 -7.69 9.12 19.25
CA GLU A 79 -7.76 10.07 18.13
C GLU A 79 -9.18 10.17 17.57
N GLU A 80 -9.87 9.04 17.36
CA GLU A 80 -11.27 8.99 16.92
C GLU A 80 -12.22 9.66 17.93
N GLU A 81 -12.04 9.40 19.23
CA GLU A 81 -12.80 10.05 20.30
C GLU A 81 -12.58 11.57 20.31
N PHE A 82 -11.34 12.02 20.11
CA PHE A 82 -10.99 13.45 20.07
C PHE A 82 -11.66 14.17 18.90
N HIS A 83 -11.64 13.56 17.71
CA HIS A 83 -12.28 14.15 16.51
C HIS A 83 -13.81 14.10 16.52
N SER A 84 -14.42 13.22 17.32
CA SER A 84 -15.88 13.15 17.49
C SER A 84 -16.48 14.21 18.43
N GLN A 85 -15.63 14.99 19.12
CA GLN A 85 -16.04 16.05 20.06
C GLN A 85 -16.04 17.45 19.44
N ASP A 86 -15.57 17.58 18.18
CA ASP A 86 -15.45 18.85 17.44
C ASP A 86 -16.59 19.07 16.41
N ASP A 87 -17.53 18.13 16.27
CA ASP A 87 -18.77 18.20 15.46
C ASP A 87 -20.01 18.42 16.34
#